data_AF-A0A2E0XBL3-F1
#
_entry.id   AF-A0A2E0XBL3-F1
#
_cell.length_a   1.000
_cell.length_b   1.000
_cell.length_c   1.000
_cell.angle_alpha   90.00
_cell.angle_beta   90.00
_cell.angle_gamma   90.00
#
_symmetry.space_group_name_H-M   'P 1'
#
loop_
_entity.id
_entity.type
_entity.pdbx_description
1 polymer ?
#
loop_
_entity_poly.entity_id
_entity_poly.type
_entity_poly.pdbx_seq_one_letter_code
_entity_poly.pdbx_strand_id
1 'polypeptide(L)'
;MDASKSQTLAAGTMVRSTCRALQGQSISAQGWPRTSVSESRATLGRSCERHRSAESNVSIPSAVDRGRVRPRIGSASAVRRPTRSRLLGRRCRMVRQRRVGRRSLPLAGGQPWAGLCSPFRARVAAGEAVRLARRLSVLLVMIVCLAWCATTATAAGVVPSDSLSTTLLTVDDGSDSVTSIFLGDQQVAEYHPRSATTPRPFFSDLCTLDGRQVTRRNPPDPVRDLADHPEFHPGLWLAFGDIGGSDYWRNKAVVELETPQRPRNGLTDDDTHHRYRYLTQDRPATVVCQEDFHARYIPLRGSWLLLWDSTFTADEPVAFGDQEEMGLGVRVATEMRSETRARGDIPPGNGRILDAEGRRGAEQIWGQAAAWCDYSGQVDGAPAGIAIFCHPDNFRPSWWHARDYGLLVANPFGRAAMKQGEPSRVIVGPAEPLRLRYGVWVHGSLEDDARELQQAYELYVKFANRLDDADSGTAE
;
A
#
# COMPACT_ATOMS: atom_id res chain seq x y z
N MET A 1 40.77 12.42 -57.61
CA MET A 1 40.51 13.82 -58.02
C MET A 1 39.01 14.00 -58.03
N ASP A 2 38.56 14.92 -57.17
CA ASP A 2 37.28 15.64 -57.08
C ASP A 2 35.94 15.07 -57.57
N ALA A 3 35.06 14.91 -56.58
CA ALA A 3 33.76 15.60 -56.39
C ALA A 3 32.77 15.72 -57.58
N SER A 4 31.54 15.20 -57.39
CA SER A 4 30.43 15.97 -56.81
C SER A 4 29.05 15.30 -56.96
N LYS A 5 28.24 15.44 -55.90
CA LYS A 5 26.78 15.66 -55.83
C LYS A 5 25.79 14.67 -56.48
N SER A 6 24.92 14.11 -55.64
CA SER A 6 23.49 13.95 -55.93
C SER A 6 22.65 14.08 -54.64
N GLN A 7 21.56 14.85 -54.75
CA GLN A 7 20.59 15.24 -53.72
C GLN A 7 19.56 14.14 -53.43
N THR A 8 18.94 14.15 -52.25
CA THR A 8 17.50 13.85 -52.10
C THR A 8 16.92 14.65 -50.93
N LEU A 9 15.70 15.15 -51.16
CA LEU A 9 14.99 16.19 -50.41
C LEU A 9 14.37 15.71 -49.09
N ALA A 10 14.37 16.60 -48.09
CA ALA A 10 13.50 16.55 -46.91
C ALA A 10 12.41 17.63 -47.05
N ALA A 11 11.15 17.26 -46.83
CA ALA A 11 10.03 18.19 -46.69
C ALA A 11 9.67 18.31 -45.21
N GLY A 12 9.93 19.49 -44.63
CA GLY A 12 9.49 19.86 -43.29
C GLY A 12 8.37 20.89 -43.37
N THR A 13 7.26 20.63 -42.68
CA THR A 13 6.16 21.58 -42.50
C THR A 13 6.28 22.22 -41.11
N MET A 14 6.57 23.51 -41.09
CA MET A 14 6.62 24.39 -39.92
C MET A 14 5.21 24.83 -39.53
N VAL A 15 4.83 24.70 -38.25
CA VAL A 15 3.68 25.42 -37.67
C VAL A 15 4.20 26.34 -36.57
N ARG A 16 3.82 27.61 -36.68
CA ARG A 16 4.31 28.76 -35.91
C ARG A 16 3.64 28.85 -34.53
N SER A 17 4.43 29.08 -33.50
CA SER A 17 3.97 29.54 -32.17
C SER A 17 4.23 31.05 -32.01
N THR A 18 3.19 31.83 -31.71
CA THR A 18 3.29 33.27 -31.40
C THR A 18 3.44 33.49 -29.89
N CYS A 19 4.59 34.03 -29.46
CA CYS A 19 4.78 34.66 -28.15
C CYS A 19 4.41 36.15 -28.22
N ARG A 20 3.64 36.64 -27.24
CA ARG A 20 3.42 38.08 -27.00
C ARG A 20 4.22 38.51 -25.78
N ALA A 21 5.13 39.46 -25.98
CA ALA A 21 5.83 40.20 -24.94
C ALA A 21 4.98 41.39 -24.47
N LEU A 22 5.06 41.74 -23.19
CA LEU A 22 4.70 43.06 -22.69
C LEU A 22 5.82 43.58 -21.78
N GLN A 23 6.38 44.72 -22.19
CA GLN A 23 7.31 45.55 -21.41
C GLN A 23 6.53 46.53 -20.53
N GLY A 24 7.18 46.96 -19.45
CA GLY A 24 6.56 47.59 -18.28
C GLY A 24 6.38 49.12 -18.31
N GLN A 25 5.94 49.64 -17.17
CA GLN A 25 6.04 51.05 -16.78
C GLN A 25 6.25 51.18 -15.27
N SER A 26 7.10 52.14 -14.91
CA SER A 26 7.54 52.55 -13.57
C SER A 26 6.65 53.65 -12.98
N ILE A 27 6.37 53.62 -11.67
CA ILE A 27 6.02 54.82 -10.87
C ILE A 27 6.68 54.73 -9.47
N SER A 28 7.15 55.88 -8.99
CA SER A 28 7.94 56.13 -7.78
C SER A 28 7.14 56.43 -6.50
N ALA A 29 7.70 55.97 -5.37
CA ALA A 29 7.83 56.58 -4.03
C ALA A 29 6.61 57.10 -3.22
N GLN A 30 6.47 56.61 -1.97
CA GLN A 30 6.58 57.38 -0.69
C GLN A 30 6.25 56.52 0.56
N GLY A 31 6.97 56.71 1.67
CA GLY A 31 6.46 56.47 3.04
C GLY A 31 7.19 55.45 3.94
N TRP A 32 7.97 55.95 4.91
CA TRP A 32 8.64 55.28 6.06
C TRP A 32 7.70 55.18 7.30
N PRO A 33 8.00 54.49 8.45
CA PRO A 33 9.33 54.37 9.07
C PRO A 33 9.74 53.04 9.75
N ARG A 34 11.04 53.06 10.11
CA ARG A 34 11.91 52.09 10.81
C ARG A 34 11.50 51.75 12.25
N THR A 35 11.95 50.58 12.71
CA THR A 35 12.77 50.47 13.94
C THR A 35 13.92 49.47 13.76
N SER A 36 15.06 49.87 14.32
CA SER A 36 16.42 49.31 14.30
C SER A 36 16.68 48.35 15.46
N VAL A 37 17.65 47.41 15.33
CA VAL A 37 18.79 47.24 16.27
C VAL A 37 19.99 46.63 15.51
N SER A 38 21.16 47.06 15.96
CA SER A 38 22.54 47.12 15.45
C SER A 38 23.33 45.83 15.20
N GLU A 39 24.21 45.92 14.19
CA GLU A 39 25.49 45.21 14.06
C GLU A 39 26.53 45.65 15.12
N SER A 40 27.49 44.77 15.40
CA SER A 40 28.85 45.19 15.73
C SER A 40 29.89 44.27 15.07
N ARG A 41 30.63 44.84 14.11
CA ARG A 41 31.89 44.34 13.57
C ARG A 41 33.05 44.88 14.42
N ALA A 42 34.08 44.07 14.60
CA ALA A 42 35.44 44.56 14.81
C ALA A 42 36.43 43.70 14.00
N THR A 43 37.24 44.41 13.22
CA THR A 43 38.27 43.97 12.27
C THR A 43 39.68 43.96 12.87
N LEU A 44 40.63 43.40 12.08
CA LEU A 44 42.11 43.48 12.12
C LEU A 44 42.78 42.24 12.76
N GLY A 45 43.82 41.62 12.21
CA GLY A 45 44.61 41.84 10.99
C GLY A 45 45.86 40.93 11.00
N ARG A 46 46.23 40.43 9.81
CA ARG A 46 47.57 40.04 9.28
C ARG A 46 48.60 39.24 10.11
N SER A 47 49.06 38.16 9.46
CA SER A 47 50.46 37.81 9.10
C SER A 47 51.38 37.04 10.08
N CYS A 48 51.86 35.90 9.55
CA CYS A 48 53.15 35.19 9.71
C CYS A 48 53.97 35.32 11.00
N GLU A 49 54.31 34.18 11.62
CA GLU A 49 55.68 33.62 11.59
C GLU A 49 55.80 32.23 12.25
N ARG A 50 56.87 31.53 11.86
CA ARG A 50 57.25 30.16 12.21
C ARG A 50 57.67 30.06 13.69
N HIS A 51 57.46 28.89 14.31
CA HIS A 51 58.52 28.25 15.09
C HIS A 51 58.33 26.73 15.19
N ARG A 52 59.47 26.03 15.05
CA ARG A 52 59.71 24.58 15.10
C ARG A 52 59.60 24.01 16.52
N SER A 53 59.66 22.68 16.55
CA SER A 53 60.14 21.76 17.60
C SER A 53 59.06 21.27 18.57
N ALA A 54 58.98 19.99 18.95
CA ALA A 54 59.91 18.87 18.82
C ALA A 54 59.18 17.52 18.75
N GLU A 55 59.81 16.58 18.08
CA GLU A 55 59.53 15.14 18.11
C GLU A 55 59.79 14.56 19.50
N SER A 56 59.01 13.55 19.90
CA SER A 56 59.57 12.37 20.55
C SER A 56 58.68 11.15 20.28
N ASN A 57 59.29 10.21 19.58
CA ASN A 57 58.83 8.85 19.32
C ASN A 57 58.99 7.96 20.57
N VAL A 58 58.48 6.73 20.41
CA VAL A 58 58.88 5.47 21.06
C VAL A 58 58.04 5.09 22.30
N SER A 59 57.54 3.88 22.51
CA SER A 59 57.23 2.67 21.72
C SER A 59 56.53 1.73 22.71
N ILE A 60 55.58 0.91 22.22
CA ILE A 60 55.03 -0.26 22.91
C ILE A 60 56.13 -1.38 22.90
N PRO A 61 56.20 -2.29 23.89
CA PRO A 61 55.64 -3.64 23.64
C PRO A 61 55.09 -4.42 24.86
N SER A 62 53.98 -5.14 24.59
CA SER A 62 53.62 -6.53 24.92
C SER A 62 53.73 -7.13 26.34
N ALA A 63 52.64 -7.83 26.73
CA ALA A 63 52.54 -9.24 27.20
C ALA A 63 51.54 -9.38 28.36
N VAL A 64 50.35 -9.95 28.15
CA VAL A 64 49.96 -11.34 28.48
C VAL A 64 50.16 -11.71 29.95
N ASP A 65 49.06 -11.84 30.72
CA ASP A 65 48.84 -13.05 31.54
C ASP A 65 47.36 -13.27 31.91
N ARG A 66 47.00 -14.55 32.04
CA ARG A 66 45.70 -15.13 32.36
C ARG A 66 45.47 -15.14 33.87
N GLY A 67 44.20 -15.03 34.31
CA GLY A 67 43.86 -15.31 35.71
C GLY A 67 42.35 -15.35 35.99
N ARG A 68 41.76 -16.55 35.95
CA ARG A 68 40.43 -16.87 36.48
C ARG A 68 40.39 -16.63 38.00
N VAL A 69 39.40 -15.91 38.52
CA VAL A 69 38.73 -16.21 39.82
C VAL A 69 37.29 -15.65 39.86
N ARG A 70 36.31 -16.54 40.08
CA ARG A 70 35.02 -16.37 40.80
C ARG A 70 34.91 -17.61 41.72
N PRO A 71 34.06 -17.71 42.78
CA PRO A 71 32.91 -16.87 43.17
C PRO A 71 32.76 -16.59 44.69
N ARG A 72 31.76 -15.77 45.09
CA ARG A 72 31.05 -15.79 46.40
C ARG A 72 29.70 -15.06 46.19
N ILE A 73 28.57 -15.76 46.14
CA ILE A 73 27.62 -16.09 47.22
C ILE A 73 27.21 -14.87 48.08
N GLY A 74 25.96 -14.45 47.92
CA GLY A 74 25.20 -13.55 48.78
C GLY A 74 23.71 -13.81 48.57
N SER A 75 22.97 -13.91 49.66
CA SER A 75 21.73 -14.67 49.88
C SER A 75 20.40 -13.93 49.61
N ALA A 76 19.41 -14.73 49.19
CA ALA A 76 17.99 -14.78 49.59
C ALA A 76 17.21 -13.49 49.96
N SER A 77 16.07 -13.31 49.29
CA SER A 77 14.77 -13.04 49.94
C SER A 77 13.62 -13.48 49.04
N ALA A 78 12.65 -14.15 49.65
CA ALA A 78 11.49 -14.77 49.02
C ALA A 78 10.19 -14.16 49.57
N VAL A 79 9.11 -14.42 48.82
CA VAL A 79 7.68 -14.47 49.23
C VAL A 79 6.92 -13.14 49.26
N ARG A 80 5.96 -12.98 48.34
CA ARG A 80 4.50 -13.07 48.62
C ARG A 80 3.66 -12.97 47.33
N ARG A 81 2.89 -14.03 47.05
CA ARG A 81 1.65 -14.00 46.25
C ARG A 81 0.52 -13.40 47.10
N PRO A 82 -0.57 -12.96 46.46
CA PRO A 82 -1.88 -13.45 46.91
C PRO A 82 -2.75 -14.02 45.78
N THR A 83 -3.79 -14.66 46.28
CA THR A 83 -4.68 -15.68 45.74
C THR A 83 -5.79 -15.20 44.81
N ARG A 84 -6.25 -16.16 44.00
CA ARG A 84 -7.51 -16.23 43.24
C ARG A 84 -8.73 -15.72 44.03
N SER A 85 -9.66 -15.07 43.33
CA SER A 85 -11.09 -15.15 43.65
C SER A 85 -11.90 -15.50 42.38
N ARG A 86 -12.65 -16.59 42.49
CA ARG A 86 -13.74 -17.00 41.59
C ARG A 86 -14.96 -16.15 41.92
N LEU A 87 -15.67 -15.62 40.92
CA LEU A 87 -17.06 -15.24 41.07
C LEU A 87 -17.92 -15.96 40.03
N LEU A 88 -18.75 -16.84 40.58
CA LEU A 88 -19.80 -17.60 39.91
C LEU A 88 -20.92 -16.67 39.45
N GLY A 89 -21.44 -16.97 38.26
CA GLY A 89 -22.62 -16.34 37.68
C GLY A 89 -23.87 -16.49 38.55
N ARG A 90 -24.66 -15.42 38.60
CA ARG A 90 -26.04 -15.43 39.09
C ARG A 90 -26.97 -15.10 37.93
N ARG A 91 -27.73 -16.10 37.48
CA ARG A 91 -28.93 -15.91 36.65
C ARG A 91 -30.09 -15.53 37.57
N CYS A 92 -30.63 -14.32 37.41
CA CYS A 92 -31.90 -13.94 38.04
C CYS A 92 -33.09 -14.40 37.20
N ARG A 93 -34.00 -15.14 37.86
CA ARG A 93 -35.34 -15.51 37.39
C ARG A 93 -36.21 -14.26 37.24
N MET A 94 -36.91 -14.15 36.12
CA MET A 94 -37.98 -13.19 35.92
C MET A 94 -39.31 -13.82 36.34
N VAL A 95 -39.94 -13.24 37.37
CA VAL A 95 -41.27 -13.59 37.86
C VAL A 95 -42.30 -12.83 37.03
N ARG A 96 -43.29 -13.51 36.45
CA ARG A 96 -44.47 -12.87 35.83
C ARG A 96 -45.73 -13.15 36.65
N GLN A 97 -46.48 -12.06 36.82
CA GLN A 97 -47.59 -11.85 37.73
C GLN A 97 -48.84 -12.70 37.41
N ARG A 98 -49.52 -13.18 38.45
CA ARG A 98 -50.92 -13.63 38.39
C ARG A 98 -51.84 -12.48 38.80
N ARG A 99 -52.83 -12.14 37.96
CA ARG A 99 -53.99 -11.33 38.35
C ARG A 99 -55.18 -12.22 38.65
N VAL A 100 -55.91 -11.76 39.67
CA VAL A 100 -57.09 -12.34 40.33
C VAL A 100 -58.34 -12.17 39.47
N GLY A 101 -59.24 -13.15 39.51
CA GLY A 101 -60.61 -13.06 38.99
C GLY A 101 -61.57 -13.96 39.75
N ARG A 102 -62.49 -13.33 40.50
CA ARG A 102 -63.55 -13.84 41.38
C ARG A 102 -64.67 -14.60 40.61
N ARG A 103 -65.08 -15.77 41.11
CA ARG A 103 -66.39 -16.14 41.74
C ARG A 103 -67.66 -16.18 40.85
N SER A 104 -68.23 -17.40 40.80
CA SER A 104 -69.66 -17.83 40.96
C SER A 104 -70.68 -17.40 39.87
N LEU A 105 -71.62 -18.21 39.36
CA LEU A 105 -72.62 -19.14 39.95
C LEU A 105 -73.23 -20.04 38.82
N PRO A 106 -74.10 -21.05 39.14
CA PRO A 106 -74.40 -22.23 38.32
C PRO A 106 -75.80 -22.20 37.67
N LEU A 107 -76.11 -23.20 36.84
CA LEU A 107 -77.22 -24.14 37.03
C LEU A 107 -77.37 -25.12 35.85
N ALA A 108 -77.67 -26.36 36.22
CA ALA A 108 -77.93 -27.50 35.37
C ALA A 108 -79.44 -27.65 35.09
N GLY A 109 -79.78 -28.38 34.02
CA GLY A 109 -81.08 -29.07 33.92
C GLY A 109 -81.62 -29.20 32.49
N GLY A 110 -81.62 -30.42 31.94
CA GLY A 110 -82.38 -30.76 30.74
C GLY A 110 -81.79 -31.92 29.93
N GLN A 111 -82.26 -33.15 30.18
CA GLN A 111 -82.00 -34.37 29.39
C GLN A 111 -83.03 -34.53 28.22
N PRO A 112 -83.17 -35.70 27.55
CA PRO A 112 -82.31 -36.22 26.47
C PRO A 112 -83.14 -36.63 25.22
N TRP A 113 -82.55 -36.66 24.02
CA TRP A 113 -83.09 -37.45 22.89
C TRP A 113 -81.97 -38.14 22.13
N ALA A 114 -82.21 -39.42 21.83
CA ALA A 114 -81.32 -40.33 21.13
C ALA A 114 -81.33 -40.11 19.61
N GLY A 115 -80.22 -40.46 18.95
CA GLY A 115 -80.25 -40.85 17.53
C GLY A 115 -79.15 -40.31 16.63
N LEU A 116 -78.25 -41.23 16.25
CA LEU A 116 -77.53 -41.32 14.97
C LEU A 116 -76.23 -40.51 14.72
N CYS A 117 -75.25 -41.32 14.27
CA CYS A 117 -74.15 -41.03 13.35
C CYS A 117 -72.96 -40.17 13.84
N SER A 118 -71.86 -40.88 14.11
CA SER A 118 -70.50 -40.33 14.19
C SER A 118 -69.99 -39.91 12.80
N PRO A 119 -69.42 -38.69 12.69
CA PRO A 119 -68.29 -38.48 11.81
C PRO A 119 -67.17 -37.76 12.57
N PHE A 120 -66.64 -38.35 13.65
CA PHE A 120 -65.52 -37.73 14.37
C PHE A 120 -64.14 -37.94 13.70
N ARG A 121 -64.05 -38.76 12.64
CA ARG A 121 -62.79 -38.98 11.89
C ARG A 121 -62.50 -37.94 10.80
N ALA A 122 -63.43 -37.05 10.45
CA ALA A 122 -63.23 -36.08 9.36
C ALA A 122 -62.57 -34.75 9.79
N ARG A 123 -62.61 -34.37 11.09
CA ARG A 123 -62.12 -33.05 11.55
C ARG A 123 -60.65 -33.00 11.95
N VAL A 124 -60.00 -34.13 12.23
CA VAL A 124 -58.54 -34.16 12.52
C VAL A 124 -57.71 -34.12 11.23
N ALA A 125 -58.16 -34.82 10.18
CA ALA A 125 -57.50 -34.84 8.87
C ALA A 125 -57.46 -33.45 8.19
N ALA A 126 -58.53 -32.64 8.32
CA ALA A 126 -58.58 -31.31 7.74
C ALA A 126 -57.57 -30.32 8.38
N GLY A 127 -57.32 -30.44 9.68
CA GLY A 127 -56.37 -29.56 10.39
C GLY A 127 -54.90 -29.90 10.12
N GLU A 128 -54.59 -31.14 9.77
CA GLU A 128 -53.25 -31.55 9.35
C GLU A 128 -52.98 -31.20 7.89
N ALA A 129 -53.98 -31.34 7.00
CA ALA A 129 -53.89 -30.91 5.61
C ALA A 129 -53.65 -29.40 5.47
N VAL A 130 -54.32 -28.56 6.27
CA VAL A 130 -54.11 -27.10 6.25
C VAL A 130 -52.73 -26.71 6.81
N ARG A 131 -52.19 -27.45 7.78
CA ARG A 131 -50.84 -27.22 8.32
C ARG A 131 -49.75 -27.68 7.35
N LEU A 132 -49.98 -28.78 6.62
CA LEU A 132 -49.09 -29.25 5.57
C LEU A 132 -49.10 -28.29 4.38
N ALA A 133 -50.28 -27.83 3.94
CA ALA A 133 -50.41 -26.83 2.88
C ALA A 133 -49.67 -25.54 3.23
N ARG A 134 -49.84 -25.00 4.44
CA ARG A 134 -49.10 -23.80 4.89
C ARG A 134 -47.59 -24.00 4.95
N ARG A 135 -47.11 -25.18 5.37
CA ARG A 135 -45.67 -25.51 5.39
C ARG A 135 -45.10 -25.63 3.97
N LEU A 136 -45.85 -26.22 3.05
CA LEU A 136 -45.49 -26.30 1.63
C LEU A 136 -45.54 -24.94 0.95
N SER A 137 -46.48 -24.05 1.30
CA SER A 137 -46.51 -22.67 0.79
C SER A 137 -45.32 -21.85 1.27
N VAL A 138 -44.92 -21.97 2.54
CA VAL A 138 -43.72 -21.29 3.07
C VAL A 138 -42.45 -21.85 2.43
N LEU A 139 -42.38 -23.18 2.24
CA LEU A 139 -41.25 -23.81 1.57
C LEU A 139 -41.17 -23.39 0.09
N LEU A 140 -42.30 -23.27 -0.61
CA LEU A 140 -42.34 -22.81 -2.00
C LEU A 140 -41.94 -21.35 -2.11
N VAL A 141 -42.39 -20.47 -1.20
CA VAL A 141 -41.93 -19.07 -1.15
C VAL A 141 -40.45 -18.98 -0.84
N MET A 142 -39.92 -19.80 0.08
CA MET A 142 -38.47 -19.87 0.37
C MET A 142 -37.67 -20.37 -0.83
N ILE A 143 -38.15 -21.39 -1.55
CA ILE A 143 -37.50 -21.91 -2.77
C ILE A 143 -37.55 -20.87 -3.89
N VAL A 144 -38.66 -20.16 -4.07
CA VAL A 144 -38.79 -19.08 -5.04
C VAL A 144 -37.90 -17.89 -4.67
N CYS A 145 -37.79 -17.52 -3.39
CA CYS A 145 -36.85 -16.48 -2.93
C CYS A 145 -35.38 -16.90 -3.08
N LEU A 146 -35.05 -18.16 -2.83
CA LEU A 146 -33.70 -18.71 -3.04
C LEU A 146 -33.36 -18.80 -4.53
N ALA A 147 -34.32 -19.18 -5.38
CA ALA A 147 -34.17 -19.17 -6.83
C ALA A 147 -34.04 -17.73 -7.36
N TRP A 148 -34.81 -16.77 -6.81
CA TRP A 148 -34.73 -15.35 -7.18
C TRP A 148 -33.38 -14.73 -6.77
N CYS A 149 -32.87 -15.04 -5.56
CA CYS A 149 -31.53 -14.65 -5.14
C CYS A 149 -30.42 -15.32 -5.98
N ALA A 150 -30.63 -16.54 -6.46
CA ALA A 150 -29.69 -17.22 -7.34
C ALA A 150 -29.65 -16.64 -8.76
N THR A 151 -30.75 -16.03 -9.24
CA THR A 151 -30.79 -15.35 -10.56
C THR A 151 -30.38 -13.88 -10.54
N THR A 152 -30.33 -13.21 -9.39
CA THR A 152 -29.83 -11.81 -9.30
C THR A 152 -28.42 -11.69 -8.75
N ALA A 153 -27.78 -12.79 -8.38
CA ALA A 153 -26.34 -12.85 -8.14
C ALA A 153 -25.61 -13.15 -9.47
N THR A 154 -25.79 -12.30 -10.48
CA THR A 154 -24.67 -12.06 -11.38
C THR A 154 -23.61 -11.44 -10.49
N ALA A 155 -22.64 -12.26 -10.08
CA ALA A 155 -21.39 -11.79 -9.54
C ALA A 155 -20.99 -10.56 -10.36
N ALA A 156 -20.78 -9.43 -9.70
CA ALA A 156 -19.95 -8.36 -10.25
C ALA A 156 -18.53 -8.92 -10.34
N GLY A 157 -18.35 -9.94 -11.17
CA GLY A 157 -17.05 -10.40 -11.57
C GLY A 157 -16.42 -9.23 -12.29
N VAL A 158 -15.18 -8.94 -11.92
CA VAL A 158 -14.31 -8.04 -12.66
C VAL A 158 -14.13 -8.66 -14.05
N VAL A 159 -15.06 -8.37 -14.96
CA VAL A 159 -14.94 -8.71 -16.37
C VAL A 159 -13.94 -7.71 -16.97
N PRO A 160 -12.95 -8.14 -17.75
CA PRO A 160 -12.13 -7.22 -18.51
C PRO A 160 -13.04 -6.25 -19.27
N SER A 161 -12.84 -4.95 -19.10
CA SER A 161 -13.51 -3.99 -19.97
C SER A 161 -13.08 -4.29 -21.41
N ASP A 162 -14.02 -4.22 -22.36
CA ASP A 162 -13.67 -4.15 -23.77
C ASP A 162 -12.51 -3.15 -23.92
N SER A 163 -11.45 -3.63 -24.58
CA SER A 163 -10.05 -3.33 -24.31
C SER A 163 -9.70 -1.85 -24.34
N LEU A 164 -9.54 -1.21 -23.18
CA LEU A 164 -8.78 0.03 -23.11
C LEU A 164 -7.33 -0.30 -23.52
N SER A 165 -6.80 0.45 -24.50
CA SER A 165 -5.39 0.36 -24.84
C SER A 165 -4.55 1.04 -23.78
N THR A 166 -3.37 0.50 -23.52
CA THR A 166 -2.35 1.17 -22.73
C THR A 166 -1.50 2.01 -23.67
N THR A 167 -1.18 3.25 -23.30
CA THR A 167 -0.22 4.09 -24.05
C THR A 167 0.80 4.67 -23.09
N LEU A 168 2.08 4.59 -23.44
CA LEU A 168 3.18 5.16 -22.67
C LEU A 168 3.79 6.36 -23.42
N LEU A 169 3.92 7.50 -22.74
CA LEU A 169 4.57 8.69 -23.28
C LEU A 169 5.71 9.13 -22.38
N THR A 170 6.96 9.01 -22.87
CA THR A 170 8.15 9.35 -22.09
C THR A 170 8.74 10.70 -22.49
N VAL A 171 9.07 11.51 -21.48
CA VAL A 171 9.85 12.74 -21.58
C VAL A 171 11.11 12.59 -20.75
N ASP A 172 12.27 12.88 -21.33
CA ASP A 172 13.58 12.74 -20.68
C ASP A 172 14.45 13.97 -20.98
N ASP A 173 14.92 14.65 -19.94
CA ASP A 173 15.79 15.83 -20.05
C ASP A 173 17.25 15.59 -19.61
N GLY A 174 17.59 14.33 -19.29
CA GLY A 174 18.91 13.90 -18.80
C GLY A 174 19.08 13.98 -17.28
N SER A 175 18.36 14.84 -16.57
CA SER A 175 18.31 14.90 -15.09
C SER A 175 17.11 14.17 -14.50
N ASP A 176 15.94 14.35 -15.10
CA ASP A 176 14.71 13.62 -14.80
C ASP A 176 14.24 12.86 -16.06
N SER A 177 13.46 11.81 -15.84
CA SER A 177 12.81 11.03 -16.89
C SER A 177 11.45 10.61 -16.36
N VAL A 178 10.39 10.90 -17.12
CA VAL A 178 8.99 10.70 -16.71
C VAL A 178 8.24 10.02 -17.84
N THR A 179 7.51 8.95 -17.51
CA THR A 179 6.63 8.24 -18.44
C THR A 179 5.18 8.38 -17.97
N SER A 180 4.38 9.13 -18.70
CA SER A 180 2.94 9.22 -18.48
C SER A 180 2.26 7.94 -18.98
N ILE A 181 1.42 7.34 -18.14
CA ILE A 181 0.72 6.08 -18.44
C ILE A 181 -0.75 6.39 -18.67
N PHE A 182 -1.24 6.06 -19.87
CA PHE A 182 -2.64 6.23 -20.25
C PHE A 182 -3.34 4.89 -20.38
N LEU A 183 -4.57 4.78 -19.87
CA LEU A 183 -5.49 3.68 -20.12
C LEU A 183 -6.71 4.24 -20.86
N GLY A 184 -6.79 3.99 -22.17
CA GLY A 184 -7.64 4.77 -23.06
C GLY A 184 -7.18 6.24 -23.09
N ASP A 185 -8.11 7.17 -22.90
CA ASP A 185 -7.81 8.61 -22.92
C ASP A 185 -7.44 9.17 -21.52
N GLN A 186 -7.52 8.34 -20.46
CA GLN A 186 -7.23 8.76 -19.09
C GLN A 186 -5.76 8.51 -18.75
N GLN A 187 -5.02 9.56 -18.40
CA GLN A 187 -3.72 9.40 -17.72
C GLN A 187 -3.99 8.88 -16.30
N VAL A 188 -3.45 7.71 -15.98
CA VAL A 188 -3.72 7.04 -14.69
C VAL A 188 -2.56 7.12 -13.70
N ALA A 189 -1.34 7.40 -14.18
CA ALA A 189 -0.15 7.54 -13.35
C ALA A 189 0.99 8.22 -14.13
N GLU A 190 2.00 8.69 -13.40
CA GLU A 190 3.32 9.02 -13.94
C GLU A 190 4.36 8.09 -13.32
N TYR A 191 5.22 7.52 -14.15
CA TYR A 191 6.35 6.71 -13.71
C TYR A 191 7.65 7.47 -13.91
N HIS A 192 8.45 7.55 -12.85
CA HIS A 192 9.69 8.30 -12.78
C HIS A 192 10.86 7.32 -12.69
N PRO A 193 11.39 6.79 -13.81
CA PRO A 193 12.53 5.88 -13.77
C PRO A 193 13.82 6.55 -13.28
N ARG A 194 13.91 7.87 -13.38
CA ARG A 194 15.02 8.67 -12.85
C ARG A 194 14.50 10.02 -12.40
N SER A 195 14.89 10.45 -11.20
CA SER A 195 14.63 11.80 -10.73
C SER A 195 15.81 12.41 -9.97
N ALA A 196 16.00 13.73 -10.16
CA ALA A 196 17.01 14.50 -9.46
C ALA A 196 16.70 14.71 -7.96
N THR A 197 15.42 14.71 -7.58
CA THR A 197 14.98 14.99 -6.20
C THR A 197 14.77 13.71 -5.38
N THR A 198 14.29 12.65 -6.04
CA THR A 198 14.08 11.33 -5.46
C THR A 198 14.97 10.36 -6.24
N PRO A 199 16.21 10.07 -5.77
CA PRO A 199 17.22 9.32 -6.52
C PRO A 199 16.96 7.80 -6.53
N ARG A 200 15.72 7.42 -6.85
CA ARG A 200 15.24 6.04 -7.04
C ARG A 200 13.95 6.04 -7.87
N PRO A 201 13.57 4.92 -8.50
CA PRO A 201 12.34 4.87 -9.26
C PRO A 201 11.08 4.94 -8.37
N PHE A 202 10.04 5.58 -8.88
CA PHE A 202 8.73 5.65 -8.21
C PHE A 202 7.61 5.97 -9.21
N PHE A 203 6.36 5.84 -8.77
CA PHE A 203 5.19 6.32 -9.47
C PHE A 203 4.54 7.46 -8.67
N SER A 204 4.07 8.48 -9.36
CA SER A 204 3.27 9.57 -8.79
C SER A 204 1.91 9.68 -9.49
N ASP A 205 1.04 10.49 -8.89
CA ASP A 205 -0.23 10.91 -9.48
C ASP A 205 -1.12 9.73 -9.93
N LEU A 206 -1.12 8.65 -9.14
CA LEU A 206 -2.02 7.53 -9.39
C LEU A 206 -3.47 7.99 -9.19
N CYS A 207 -4.33 7.69 -10.15
CA CYS A 207 -5.75 8.01 -10.09
C CYS A 207 -6.64 6.88 -10.65
N THR A 208 -7.92 6.94 -10.33
CA THR A 208 -8.93 6.03 -10.90
C THR A 208 -9.13 6.28 -12.40
N LEU A 209 -9.85 5.39 -13.09
CA LEU A 209 -10.17 5.55 -14.54
C LEU A 209 -11.03 6.78 -14.85
N ASP A 210 -11.63 7.41 -13.84
CA ASP A 210 -12.36 8.68 -13.94
C ASP A 210 -11.60 9.88 -13.31
N GLY A 211 -10.30 9.72 -13.06
CA GLY A 211 -9.39 10.82 -12.72
C GLY A 211 -9.33 11.24 -11.26
N ARG A 212 -9.93 10.48 -10.32
CA ARG A 212 -9.84 10.77 -8.88
C ARG A 212 -8.49 10.33 -8.34
N GLN A 213 -7.74 11.30 -7.82
CA GLN A 213 -6.38 11.14 -7.32
C GLN A 213 -6.35 10.27 -6.05
N VAL A 214 -5.69 9.09 -6.09
CA VAL A 214 -5.62 8.16 -4.94
C VAL A 214 -4.31 8.24 -4.16
N THR A 215 -3.25 8.78 -4.74
CA THR A 215 -2.00 9.08 -4.02
C THR A 215 -1.87 10.55 -3.67
N ARG A 216 -1.08 10.89 -2.64
CA ARG A 216 -0.68 12.28 -2.42
C ARG A 216 0.06 12.80 -3.66
N ARG A 217 -0.15 14.06 -4.00
CA ARG A 217 0.54 14.70 -5.13
C ARG A 217 2.05 14.73 -4.90
N ASN A 218 2.80 14.70 -5.99
CA ASN A 218 4.24 14.84 -5.97
C ASN A 218 4.68 15.91 -6.98
N PRO A 219 5.20 17.07 -6.54
CA PRO A 219 5.39 17.46 -5.15
C PRO A 219 4.06 17.67 -4.38
N PRO A 220 4.06 17.58 -3.04
CA PRO A 220 2.85 17.85 -2.25
C PRO A 220 2.27 19.24 -2.51
N ASP A 221 0.95 19.34 -2.59
CA ASP A 221 0.24 20.61 -2.71
C ASP A 221 0.43 21.44 -1.42
N PRO A 222 0.97 22.67 -1.49
CA PRO A 222 1.30 23.45 -0.29
C PRO A 222 0.08 23.92 0.51
N VAL A 223 -1.13 23.84 -0.07
CA VAL A 223 -2.39 24.21 0.57
C VAL A 223 -3.14 22.98 1.07
N ARG A 224 -3.13 21.89 0.29
CA ARG A 224 -3.95 20.71 0.57
C ARG A 224 -3.21 19.61 1.29
N ASP A 225 -1.90 19.51 1.11
CA ASP A 225 -1.10 18.40 1.60
C ASP A 225 -0.19 18.77 2.77
N LEU A 226 0.14 17.76 3.60
CA LEU A 226 1.22 17.90 4.56
C LEU A 226 2.55 17.99 3.81
N ALA A 227 3.37 18.97 4.18
CA ALA A 227 4.74 19.11 3.67
C ALA A 227 5.73 18.09 4.28
N ASP A 228 5.24 17.03 4.94
CA ASP A 228 6.09 16.02 5.56
C ASP A 228 6.65 15.05 4.52
N HIS A 229 7.95 14.77 4.65
CA HIS A 229 8.66 13.79 3.84
C HIS A 229 8.46 13.97 2.31
N PRO A 230 8.55 15.21 1.77
CA PRO A 230 8.11 15.51 0.40
C PRO A 230 9.00 14.85 -0.64
N GLU A 231 10.28 14.63 -0.32
CA GLU A 231 11.29 14.09 -1.25
C GLU A 231 11.37 12.56 -1.25
N PHE A 232 10.70 11.87 -0.30
CA PHE A 232 10.84 10.41 -0.20
C PHE A 232 9.55 9.64 0.07
N HIS A 233 8.39 10.29 0.11
CA HIS A 233 7.07 9.65 -0.02
C HIS A 233 6.35 10.18 -1.28
N PRO A 234 6.82 9.80 -2.50
CA PRO A 234 6.44 10.44 -3.76
C PRO A 234 5.14 9.93 -4.40
N GLY A 235 4.43 9.01 -3.76
CA GLY A 235 3.25 8.34 -4.34
C GLY A 235 3.30 6.85 -4.06
N LEU A 236 3.79 6.06 -5.01
CA LEU A 236 4.03 4.61 -4.88
C LEU A 236 5.52 4.31 -5.17
N TRP A 237 6.19 3.53 -4.32
CA TRP A 237 7.62 3.24 -4.48
C TRP A 237 8.00 1.90 -3.85
N LEU A 238 9.04 1.25 -4.40
CA LEU A 238 9.76 0.16 -3.72
C LEU A 238 11.09 0.72 -3.22
N ALA A 239 11.30 0.72 -1.90
CA ALA A 239 12.55 1.22 -1.34
C ALA A 239 12.97 0.44 -0.09
N PHE A 240 14.23 0.58 0.26
CA PHE A 240 14.87 -0.20 1.31
C PHE A 240 15.75 0.70 2.18
N GLY A 241 15.46 0.76 3.49
CA GLY A 241 16.24 1.49 4.47
C GLY A 241 17.58 0.85 4.84
N ASP A 242 17.79 -0.42 4.46
CA ASP A 242 19.06 -1.14 4.65
C ASP A 242 19.26 -2.25 3.60
N ILE A 243 20.12 -1.99 2.62
CA ILE A 243 20.78 -3.05 1.82
C ILE A 243 22.28 -2.85 1.96
N GLY A 244 22.96 -3.84 2.56
CA GLY A 244 24.40 -3.78 2.79
C GLY A 244 24.84 -2.57 3.62
N GLY A 245 23.97 -2.01 4.47
CA GLY A 245 24.23 -0.82 5.28
C GLY A 245 23.85 0.52 4.62
N SER A 246 23.36 0.51 3.37
CA SER A 246 22.93 1.72 2.64
C SER A 246 21.41 1.93 2.69
N ASP A 247 20.98 3.19 2.79
CA ASP A 247 19.58 3.60 2.99
C ASP A 247 19.04 4.33 1.75
N TYR A 248 18.23 3.62 0.97
CA TYR A 248 17.59 4.11 -0.25
C TYR A 248 16.20 4.69 0.03
N TRP A 249 15.59 4.34 1.17
CA TRP A 249 14.29 4.87 1.57
C TRP A 249 14.37 6.38 1.85
N ARG A 250 15.39 6.81 2.60
CA ARG A 250 15.59 8.21 3.00
C ARG A 250 16.51 8.97 2.04
N ASN A 251 16.66 8.47 0.80
CA ASN A 251 17.48 9.05 -0.26
C ASN A 251 18.95 9.29 0.13
N LYS A 252 19.52 8.50 1.05
CA LYS A 252 20.95 8.64 1.40
C LYS A 252 21.85 7.95 0.37
N ALA A 253 21.35 6.87 -0.22
CA ALA A 253 21.95 6.13 -1.30
C ALA A 253 21.15 6.32 -2.61
N VAL A 254 21.78 6.03 -3.74
CA VAL A 254 21.23 6.27 -5.08
C VAL A 254 20.92 4.95 -5.77
N VAL A 255 19.76 4.87 -6.42
CA VAL A 255 19.41 3.81 -7.37
C VAL A 255 19.57 4.38 -8.78
N GLU A 256 20.59 3.94 -9.49
CA GLU A 256 20.97 4.43 -10.81
C GLU A 256 20.28 3.62 -11.91
N LEU A 257 19.59 4.29 -12.84
CA LEU A 257 19.05 3.66 -14.04
C LEU A 257 20.19 3.23 -14.97
N GLU A 258 20.28 1.93 -15.26
CA GLU A 258 21.18 1.40 -16.28
C GLU A 258 20.53 1.58 -17.66
N THR A 259 21.33 1.91 -18.68
CA THR A 259 20.82 2.01 -20.06
C THR A 259 20.16 0.69 -20.43
N PRO A 260 18.86 0.68 -20.83
CA PRO A 260 18.14 -0.57 -21.04
C PRO A 260 18.85 -1.43 -22.10
N GLN A 261 19.16 -2.67 -21.74
CA GLN A 261 19.37 -3.70 -22.76
C GLN A 261 18.01 -4.02 -23.37
N ARG A 262 17.99 -4.34 -24.68
CA ARG A 262 16.77 -4.60 -25.45
C ARG A 262 15.72 -5.40 -24.67
N PRO A 263 14.42 -5.14 -24.88
CA PRO A 263 13.36 -5.86 -24.18
C PRO A 263 13.55 -7.38 -24.30
N ARG A 264 13.28 -8.10 -23.21
CA ARG A 264 13.13 -9.55 -23.24
C ARG A 264 12.01 -9.93 -24.22
N ASN A 265 12.14 -11.11 -24.83
CA ASN A 265 11.05 -11.70 -25.61
C ASN A 265 9.82 -11.86 -24.71
N GLY A 266 8.69 -11.22 -25.04
CA GLY A 266 7.42 -11.32 -24.30
C GLY A 266 6.85 -10.00 -23.78
N LEU A 267 7.65 -8.93 -23.76
CA LEU A 267 7.18 -7.57 -23.45
C LEU A 267 6.56 -6.91 -24.69
N THR A 268 5.45 -6.21 -24.50
CA THR A 268 4.87 -5.33 -25.53
C THR A 268 5.39 -3.91 -25.37
N ASP A 269 5.19 -3.05 -26.38
CA ASP A 269 5.52 -1.61 -26.30
C ASP A 269 4.73 -0.88 -25.19
N ASP A 270 3.76 -1.54 -24.58
CA ASP A 270 2.89 -1.03 -23.52
C ASP A 270 3.35 -1.42 -22.10
N ASP A 271 4.41 -2.22 -22.01
CA ASP A 271 5.02 -2.63 -20.74
C ASP A 271 6.22 -1.73 -20.39
N THR A 272 6.54 -1.64 -19.10
CA THR A 272 7.74 -0.97 -18.60
C THR A 272 8.80 -2.00 -18.24
N HIS A 273 10.04 -1.81 -18.71
CA HIS A 273 11.19 -2.65 -18.35
C HIS A 273 12.43 -1.79 -18.13
N HIS A 274 12.99 -1.83 -16.92
CA HIS A 274 14.21 -1.11 -16.56
C HIS A 274 15.13 -1.96 -15.71
N ARG A 275 16.43 -1.66 -15.80
CA ARG A 275 17.45 -2.23 -14.96
C ARG A 275 18.07 -1.15 -14.10
N TYR A 276 18.25 -1.44 -12.82
CA TYR A 276 18.79 -0.50 -11.85
C TYR A 276 20.03 -1.03 -11.15
N ARG A 277 20.93 -0.13 -10.77
CA ARG A 277 22.09 -0.39 -9.91
C ARG A 277 21.91 0.34 -8.59
N TYR A 278 21.89 -0.40 -7.50
CA TYR A 278 21.85 0.14 -6.15
C TYR A 278 23.28 0.48 -5.73
N LEU A 279 23.56 1.75 -5.48
CA LEU A 279 24.89 2.25 -5.14
C LEU A 279 25.04 2.50 -3.64
N THR A 280 26.20 2.19 -3.07
CA THR A 280 26.50 2.54 -1.66
C THR A 280 26.41 4.04 -1.42
N GLN A 281 26.02 4.42 -0.19
CA GLN A 281 26.04 5.82 0.26
C GLN A 281 27.48 6.37 0.47
N ASP A 282 28.48 5.49 0.49
CA ASP A 282 29.88 5.85 0.68
C ASP A 282 30.46 6.58 -0.54
N ARG A 283 31.62 7.21 -0.34
CA ARG A 283 32.36 7.89 -1.41
C ARG A 283 33.79 7.35 -1.47
N PRO A 284 34.24 6.76 -2.60
CA PRO A 284 33.48 6.55 -3.84
C PRO A 284 32.38 5.50 -3.69
N ALA A 285 31.27 5.67 -4.42
CA ALA A 285 30.15 4.74 -4.39
C ALA A 285 30.48 3.46 -5.18
N THR A 286 29.98 2.32 -4.71
CA THR A 286 30.13 1.00 -5.35
C THR A 286 28.76 0.34 -5.51
N VAL A 287 28.64 -0.61 -6.44
CA VAL A 287 27.37 -1.35 -6.61
C VAL A 287 27.18 -2.33 -5.46
N VAL A 288 25.98 -2.34 -4.92
CA VAL A 288 25.52 -3.23 -3.85
C VAL A 288 24.75 -4.40 -4.43
N CYS A 289 23.80 -4.11 -5.33
CA CYS A 289 23.02 -5.08 -6.08
C CYS A 289 22.45 -4.43 -7.33
N GLN A 290 21.84 -5.23 -8.19
CA GLN A 290 21.11 -4.82 -9.37
C GLN A 290 19.65 -5.27 -9.24
N GLU A 291 18.74 -4.53 -9.85
CA GLU A 291 17.32 -4.86 -9.97
C GLU A 291 16.95 -4.91 -11.45
N ASP A 292 16.23 -5.96 -11.83
CA ASP A 292 15.52 -6.08 -13.10
C ASP A 292 14.02 -5.85 -12.80
N PHE A 293 13.48 -4.72 -13.24
CA PHE A 293 12.14 -4.24 -12.92
C PHE A 293 11.22 -4.28 -14.13
N HIS A 294 10.06 -4.92 -13.97
CA HIS A 294 8.99 -4.97 -14.94
C HIS A 294 7.69 -4.45 -14.35
N ALA A 295 6.96 -3.68 -15.14
CA ALA A 295 5.61 -3.25 -14.81
C ALA A 295 4.64 -3.39 -15.99
N ARG A 296 3.42 -3.84 -15.68
CA ARG A 296 2.31 -3.95 -16.63
C ARG A 296 1.05 -3.31 -16.07
N TYR A 297 0.29 -2.65 -16.94
CA TYR A 297 -0.92 -1.91 -16.59
C TYR A 297 -2.13 -2.61 -17.19
N ILE A 298 -3.03 -3.11 -16.34
CA ILE A 298 -4.19 -3.90 -16.76
C ILE A 298 -5.47 -3.11 -16.46
N PRO A 299 -6.15 -2.55 -17.48
CA PRO A 299 -7.46 -1.95 -17.30
C PRO A 299 -8.50 -3.03 -16.97
N LEU A 300 -9.32 -2.75 -15.97
CA LEU A 300 -10.41 -3.60 -15.51
C LEU A 300 -11.71 -2.79 -15.53
N ARG A 301 -12.86 -3.43 -15.36
CA ARG A 301 -14.14 -2.70 -15.30
C ARG A 301 -14.16 -1.76 -14.09
N GLY A 302 -14.07 -0.45 -14.33
CA GLY A 302 -14.14 0.61 -13.29
C GLY A 302 -12.93 0.69 -12.36
N SER A 303 -11.86 -0.04 -12.65
CA SER A 303 -10.62 -0.09 -11.87
C SER A 303 -9.45 -0.44 -12.77
N TRP A 304 -8.23 -0.43 -12.26
CA TRP A 304 -7.08 -0.94 -12.99
C TRP A 304 -6.04 -1.51 -12.04
N LEU A 305 -5.17 -2.37 -12.58
CA LEU A 305 -4.16 -3.09 -11.82
C LEU A 305 -2.78 -2.82 -12.41
N LEU A 306 -1.85 -2.37 -11.57
CA LEU A 306 -0.41 -2.40 -11.85
C LEU A 306 0.15 -3.73 -11.36
N LEU A 307 0.75 -4.50 -12.25
CA LEU A 307 1.62 -5.61 -11.89
C LEU A 307 3.03 -5.07 -11.71
N TRP A 308 3.63 -5.29 -10.55
CA TRP A 308 5.00 -4.92 -10.22
C TRP A 308 5.82 -6.20 -10.04
N ASP A 309 6.92 -6.32 -10.77
CA ASP A 309 7.84 -7.45 -10.67
C ASP A 309 9.29 -6.98 -10.64
N SER A 310 9.97 -7.17 -9.51
CA SER A 310 11.36 -6.79 -9.33
C SER A 310 12.20 -8.01 -8.96
N THR A 311 13.26 -8.27 -9.73
CA THR A 311 14.24 -9.31 -9.41
C THR A 311 15.58 -8.69 -9.05
N PHE A 312 16.04 -8.94 -7.83
CA PHE A 312 17.31 -8.46 -7.30
C PHE A 312 18.40 -9.52 -7.41
N THR A 313 19.55 -9.13 -7.92
CA THR A 313 20.78 -9.94 -8.00
C THR A 313 21.94 -9.16 -7.42
N ALA A 314 22.97 -9.84 -6.92
CA ALA A 314 24.22 -9.20 -6.51
C ALA A 314 25.39 -10.08 -6.93
N ASP A 315 26.51 -9.46 -7.33
CA ASP A 315 27.73 -10.19 -7.71
C ASP A 315 28.39 -10.86 -6.49
N GLU A 316 28.28 -10.21 -5.33
CA GLU A 316 28.72 -10.73 -4.03
C GLU A 316 27.52 -10.80 -3.07
N PRO A 317 27.49 -11.74 -2.10
CA PRO A 317 26.39 -11.84 -1.14
C PRO A 317 26.16 -10.55 -0.36
N VAL A 318 24.96 -9.99 -0.48
CA VAL A 318 24.53 -8.79 0.25
C VAL A 318 23.29 -9.08 1.08
N ALA A 319 23.18 -8.40 2.22
CA ALA A 319 22.03 -8.53 3.09
C ALA A 319 21.04 -7.38 2.91
N PHE A 320 19.78 -7.74 2.75
CA PHE A 320 18.64 -6.87 3.03
C PHE A 320 18.32 -6.99 4.52
N GLY A 321 18.33 -5.84 5.19
CA GLY A 321 18.30 -5.73 6.65
C GLY A 321 16.90 -5.81 7.29
N ASP A 322 16.80 -5.28 8.51
CA ASP A 322 15.58 -5.25 9.32
C ASP A 322 15.27 -3.80 9.73
N GLN A 323 14.34 -3.15 9.03
CA GLN A 323 13.82 -1.82 9.35
C GLN A 323 12.31 -1.73 9.06
N GLU A 324 11.62 -0.77 9.69
CA GLU A 324 10.21 -0.46 9.36
C GLU A 324 10.08 0.03 7.91
N GLU A 325 11.08 0.77 7.44
CA GLU A 325 11.15 1.40 6.12
C GLU A 325 11.78 0.49 5.06
N MET A 326 11.10 -0.63 4.75
CA MET A 326 11.53 -1.62 3.76
C MET A 326 10.32 -2.14 2.98
N GLY A 327 10.35 -2.12 1.65
CA GLY A 327 9.33 -2.75 0.80
C GLY A 327 8.51 -1.77 -0.05
N LEU A 328 7.37 -2.24 -0.56
CA LEU A 328 6.51 -1.47 -1.46
C LEU A 328 5.58 -0.57 -0.63
N GLY A 329 5.81 0.74 -0.72
CA GLY A 329 5.09 1.76 0.01
C GLY A 329 4.20 2.61 -0.88
N VAL A 330 3.07 3.05 -0.33
CA VAL A 330 2.20 4.06 -0.92
C VAL A 330 1.88 5.16 0.08
N ARG A 331 1.84 6.40 -0.40
CA ARG A 331 1.32 7.57 0.29
C ARG A 331 0.00 7.97 -0.36
N VAL A 332 -1.11 7.71 0.32
CA VAL A 332 -2.45 7.97 -0.22
C VAL A 332 -2.78 9.46 -0.25
N ALA A 333 -3.78 9.83 -1.04
CA ALA A 333 -4.29 11.19 -1.12
C ALA A 333 -4.66 11.73 0.27
N THR A 334 -4.41 13.02 0.51
CA THR A 334 -4.57 13.63 1.84
C THR A 334 -5.96 13.46 2.43
N GLU A 335 -7.00 13.56 1.61
CA GLU A 335 -8.38 13.36 2.05
C GLU A 335 -8.68 11.90 2.44
N MET A 336 -7.99 10.94 1.83
CA MET A 336 -8.13 9.51 2.12
C MET A 336 -7.38 9.04 3.36
N ARG A 337 -6.68 9.91 4.11
CA ARG A 337 -6.09 9.51 5.40
C ARG A 337 -7.19 8.98 6.34
N SER A 338 -6.84 8.08 7.25
CA SER A 338 -7.77 7.56 8.27
C SER A 338 -7.61 8.24 9.63
N GLU A 339 -6.75 9.24 9.73
CA GLU A 339 -6.61 10.06 10.93
C GLU A 339 -7.89 10.86 11.22
N THR A 340 -8.41 10.73 12.43
CA THR A 340 -9.67 11.37 12.85
C THR A 340 -9.49 12.79 13.40
N ARG A 341 -8.25 13.29 13.41
CA ARG A 341 -7.90 14.62 13.90
C ARG A 341 -7.30 15.45 12.78
N ALA A 342 -7.60 16.75 12.80
CA ALA A 342 -6.95 17.71 11.93
C ALA A 342 -5.44 17.80 12.24
N ARG A 343 -4.66 18.17 11.22
CA ARG A 343 -3.22 18.44 11.30
C ARG A 343 -2.97 19.85 10.79
N GLY A 344 -2.84 20.80 11.72
CA GLY A 344 -2.82 22.22 11.35
C GLY A 344 -4.12 22.59 10.65
N ASP A 345 -4.01 23.17 9.46
CA ASP A 345 -5.16 23.59 8.64
C ASP A 345 -5.76 22.47 7.78
N ILE A 346 -5.16 21.27 7.81
CA ILE A 346 -5.65 20.14 7.03
C ILE A 346 -6.72 19.40 7.84
N PRO A 347 -7.93 19.21 7.30
CA PRO A 347 -9.03 18.56 8.02
C PRO A 347 -8.72 17.09 8.34
N PRO A 348 -9.50 16.47 9.25
CA PRO A 348 -9.49 15.03 9.42
C PRO A 348 -9.69 14.32 8.09
N GLY A 349 -9.05 13.17 7.94
CA GLY A 349 -9.25 12.33 6.77
C GLY A 349 -10.58 11.58 6.82
N ASN A 350 -11.01 11.08 5.67
CA ASN A 350 -12.26 10.36 5.48
C ASN A 350 -12.07 8.86 5.17
N GLY A 351 -10.83 8.40 5.15
CA GLY A 351 -10.50 7.06 4.72
C GLY A 351 -10.46 6.02 5.82
N ARG A 352 -10.15 4.81 5.41
CA ARG A 352 -10.09 3.61 6.24
C ARG A 352 -9.01 2.67 5.70
N ILE A 353 -8.59 1.74 6.55
CA ILE A 353 -7.64 0.69 6.19
C ILE A 353 -8.29 -0.66 6.51
N LEU A 354 -8.23 -1.61 5.59
CA LEU A 354 -8.76 -2.97 5.71
C LEU A 354 -7.73 -3.96 5.17
N ASP A 355 -7.49 -5.07 5.88
CA ASP A 355 -6.63 -6.13 5.37
C ASP A 355 -7.36 -7.46 5.16
N ALA A 356 -6.63 -8.43 4.59
CA ALA A 356 -7.15 -9.76 4.26
C ALA A 356 -7.70 -10.54 5.46
N GLU A 357 -7.27 -10.20 6.68
CA GLU A 357 -7.74 -10.85 7.91
C GLU A 357 -8.97 -10.14 8.50
N GLY A 358 -9.49 -9.12 7.81
CA GLY A 358 -10.64 -8.32 8.25
C GLY A 358 -10.30 -7.32 9.35
N ARG A 359 -9.01 -7.08 9.64
CA ARG A 359 -8.59 -6.08 10.62
C ARG A 359 -8.79 -4.68 10.05
N ARG A 360 -9.05 -3.72 10.94
CA ARG A 360 -9.42 -2.35 10.53
C ARG A 360 -8.58 -1.30 11.22
N GLY A 361 -8.13 -0.33 10.43
CA GLY A 361 -7.35 0.81 10.89
C GLY A 361 -5.89 0.46 11.20
N ALA A 362 -5.06 1.51 11.24
CA ALA A 362 -3.62 1.38 11.38
C ALA A 362 -3.20 0.63 12.66
N GLU A 363 -3.91 0.82 13.77
CA GLU A 363 -3.57 0.20 15.06
C GLU A 363 -3.64 -1.34 15.01
N GLN A 364 -4.66 -1.90 14.36
CA GLN A 364 -4.83 -3.35 14.29
C GLN A 364 -3.95 -4.00 13.22
N ILE A 365 -3.63 -3.25 12.17
CA ILE A 365 -2.93 -3.74 10.98
C ILE A 365 -1.41 -3.59 11.12
N TRP A 366 -0.93 -2.57 11.83
CA TRP A 366 0.51 -2.31 11.96
C TRP A 366 1.26 -3.53 12.49
N GLY A 367 2.33 -3.90 11.77
CA GLY A 367 3.20 -5.03 12.07
C GLY A 367 2.56 -6.40 11.83
N GLN A 368 1.28 -6.48 11.45
CA GLN A 368 0.63 -7.76 11.17
C GLN A 368 0.85 -8.19 9.72
N ALA A 369 0.86 -9.51 9.48
CA ALA A 369 0.92 -10.06 8.13
C ALA A 369 -0.47 -10.28 7.55
N ALA A 370 -0.66 -9.98 6.26
CA ALA A 370 -1.84 -10.29 5.47
C ALA A 370 -1.48 -10.31 3.97
N ALA A 371 -2.20 -11.08 3.16
CA ALA A 371 -1.95 -11.19 1.72
C ALA A 371 -2.16 -9.88 0.96
N TRP A 372 -3.06 -9.03 1.47
CA TRP A 372 -3.36 -7.72 0.91
C TRP A 372 -3.79 -6.74 2.00
N CYS A 373 -3.64 -5.46 1.70
CA CYS A 373 -4.16 -4.36 2.51
C CYS A 373 -4.63 -3.23 1.59
N ASP A 374 -5.82 -2.73 1.89
CA ASP A 374 -6.51 -1.65 1.18
C ASP A 374 -6.50 -0.37 2.02
N TYR A 375 -6.39 0.75 1.32
CA TYR A 375 -6.61 2.09 1.84
C TYR A 375 -7.61 2.82 0.94
N SER A 376 -8.81 3.06 1.47
CA SER A 376 -9.95 3.59 0.70
C SER A 376 -10.65 4.73 1.43
N GLY A 377 -11.27 5.63 0.67
CA GLY A 377 -11.93 6.84 1.17
C GLY A 377 -12.80 7.50 0.11
N GLN A 378 -13.05 8.79 0.27
CA GLN A 378 -13.72 9.62 -0.71
C GLN A 378 -12.75 10.66 -1.27
N VAL A 379 -12.76 10.80 -2.60
CA VAL A 379 -12.06 11.84 -3.34
C VAL A 379 -13.10 12.56 -4.19
N ASP A 380 -13.16 13.88 -4.07
CA ASP A 380 -14.19 14.71 -4.71
C ASP A 380 -15.63 14.23 -4.44
N GLY A 381 -15.86 13.72 -3.23
CA GLY A 381 -17.17 13.23 -2.77
C GLY A 381 -17.58 11.86 -3.34
N ALA A 382 -16.68 11.17 -4.05
CA ALA A 382 -16.95 9.86 -4.63
C ALA A 382 -15.94 8.80 -4.16
N PRO A 383 -16.33 7.51 -4.09
CA PRO A 383 -15.47 6.42 -3.61
C PRO A 383 -14.14 6.22 -4.36
N ALA A 384 -13.00 6.18 -3.68
CA ALA A 384 -11.72 5.85 -4.30
C ALA A 384 -10.81 5.08 -3.34
N GLY A 385 -9.96 4.20 -3.88
CA GLY A 385 -9.11 3.33 -3.09
C GLY A 385 -7.89 2.81 -3.84
N ILE A 386 -6.90 2.39 -3.06
CA ILE A 386 -5.69 1.73 -3.53
C ILE A 386 -5.36 0.57 -2.60
N ALA A 387 -5.25 -0.64 -3.16
CA ALA A 387 -4.87 -1.85 -2.46
C ALA A 387 -3.52 -2.36 -2.94
N ILE A 388 -2.68 -2.81 -2.01
CA ILE A 388 -1.44 -3.52 -2.30
C ILE A 388 -1.66 -5.01 -2.06
N PHE A 389 -1.33 -5.80 -3.08
CA PHE A 389 -1.43 -7.25 -3.12
C PHE A 389 -0.03 -7.86 -3.09
N CYS A 390 0.23 -8.79 -2.17
CA CYS A 390 1.50 -9.51 -2.10
C CYS A 390 1.38 -10.84 -2.83
N HIS A 391 2.29 -11.12 -3.77
CA HIS A 391 2.32 -12.43 -4.41
C HIS A 391 2.57 -13.54 -3.38
N PRO A 392 1.84 -14.68 -3.44
CA PRO A 392 2.02 -15.78 -2.49
C PRO A 392 3.43 -16.40 -2.55
N ASP A 393 4.08 -16.35 -3.71
CA ASP A 393 5.44 -16.88 -3.89
C ASP A 393 6.57 -15.87 -3.56
N ASN A 394 6.24 -14.66 -3.07
CA ASN A 394 7.28 -13.86 -2.44
C ASN A 394 7.90 -14.71 -1.31
N PHE A 395 9.21 -14.56 -1.07
CA PHE A 395 9.94 -15.38 -0.10
C PHE A 395 9.34 -15.39 1.32
N ARG A 396 8.46 -14.42 1.62
CA ARG A 396 7.74 -14.28 2.88
C ARG A 396 6.47 -13.44 2.71
N PRO A 397 5.41 -13.69 3.51
CA PRO A 397 4.34 -12.73 3.73
C PRO A 397 4.86 -11.38 4.25
N SER A 398 4.31 -10.29 3.73
CA SER A 398 4.62 -8.94 4.18
C SER A 398 3.93 -8.62 5.50
N TRP A 399 4.64 -7.96 6.41
CA TRP A 399 4.05 -7.23 7.52
C TRP A 399 3.70 -5.81 7.08
N TRP A 400 2.60 -5.26 7.60
CA TRP A 400 2.10 -3.96 7.14
C TRP A 400 2.60 -2.80 7.98
N HIS A 401 3.26 -1.82 7.35
CA HIS A 401 3.55 -0.51 7.97
C HIS A 401 2.37 0.44 7.75
N ALA A 402 1.22 0.11 8.34
CA ALA A 402 0.02 0.92 8.22
C ALA A 402 0.07 2.12 9.18
N ARG A 403 -0.22 3.32 8.67
CA ARG A 403 -0.31 4.56 9.44
C ARG A 403 -1.58 5.33 9.09
N ASP A 404 -2.20 5.91 10.12
CA ASP A 404 -3.44 6.67 10.00
C ASP A 404 -3.27 7.95 9.17
N TYR A 405 -2.06 8.52 9.14
CA TYR A 405 -1.69 9.66 8.31
C TYR A 405 -1.45 9.32 6.82
N GLY A 406 -1.87 8.14 6.35
CA GLY A 406 -1.90 7.80 4.93
C GLY A 406 -0.66 7.12 4.36
N LEU A 407 0.18 6.53 5.20
CA LEU A 407 1.27 5.64 4.77
C LEU A 407 0.81 4.18 4.88
N LEU A 408 1.08 3.39 3.85
CA LEU A 408 0.91 1.93 3.85
C LEU A 408 2.13 1.30 3.16
N VAL A 409 2.76 0.31 3.80
CA VAL A 409 3.93 -0.39 3.22
C VAL A 409 3.78 -1.89 3.41
N ALA A 410 3.96 -2.66 2.34
CA ALA A 410 4.14 -4.10 2.37
C ALA A 410 5.61 -4.43 2.65
N ASN A 411 5.94 -4.78 3.89
CA ASN A 411 7.31 -5.00 4.34
C ASN A 411 7.58 -6.48 4.69
N PRO A 412 8.22 -7.26 3.80
CA PRO A 412 8.60 -8.65 4.10
C PRO A 412 9.94 -8.79 4.85
N PHE A 413 10.61 -7.67 5.18
CA PHE A 413 11.96 -7.65 5.74
C PHE A 413 12.01 -7.36 7.24
N GLY A 414 11.37 -6.29 7.71
CA GLY A 414 11.49 -5.76 9.07
C GLY A 414 10.84 -6.59 10.17
N ARG A 415 11.29 -7.83 10.41
CA ARG A 415 10.69 -8.74 11.39
C ARG A 415 10.77 -8.18 12.81
N ALA A 416 11.96 -7.77 13.26
CA ALA A 416 12.14 -7.19 14.58
C ALA A 416 11.52 -5.79 14.67
N ALA A 417 11.71 -4.97 13.63
CA ALA A 417 11.11 -3.65 13.52
C ALA A 417 9.57 -3.69 13.64
N MET A 418 8.95 -4.72 13.07
CA MET A 418 7.50 -4.97 13.14
C MET A 418 7.04 -5.74 14.39
N LYS A 419 7.96 -6.02 15.33
CA LYS A 419 7.72 -6.78 16.57
C LYS A 419 7.25 -8.22 16.35
N GLN A 420 7.76 -8.87 15.31
CA GLN A 420 7.37 -10.22 14.88
C GLN A 420 8.46 -11.28 15.13
N GLY A 421 9.53 -10.92 15.86
CA GLY A 421 10.57 -11.85 16.30
C GLY A 421 11.97 -11.25 16.22
N GLU A 422 12.97 -12.13 16.12
CA GLU A 422 14.38 -11.75 15.98
C GLU A 422 14.65 -10.98 14.67
N PRO A 423 15.70 -10.14 14.62
CA PRO A 423 16.06 -9.41 13.42
C PRO A 423 16.21 -10.31 12.19
N SER A 424 15.54 -9.94 11.11
CA SER A 424 15.63 -10.58 9.81
C SER A 424 16.89 -10.16 9.08
N ARG A 425 17.41 -11.06 8.26
CA ARG A 425 18.50 -10.80 7.33
C ARG A 425 18.29 -11.68 6.11
N VAL A 426 18.01 -11.10 4.95
CA VAL A 426 17.80 -11.84 3.70
C VAL A 426 19.04 -11.65 2.84
N ILE A 427 19.73 -12.75 2.54
CA ILE A 427 20.94 -12.72 1.72
C ILE A 427 20.55 -12.87 0.26
N VAL A 428 21.08 -11.99 -0.58
CA VAL A 428 20.91 -12.01 -2.03
C VAL A 428 22.30 -12.12 -2.66
N GLY A 429 22.45 -13.00 -3.64
CA GLY A 429 23.71 -13.23 -4.33
C GLY A 429 23.48 -13.72 -5.76
N PRO A 430 24.52 -14.15 -6.48
CA PRO A 430 24.41 -14.45 -7.91
C PRO A 430 23.64 -15.74 -8.19
N ALA A 431 23.64 -16.69 -7.25
CA ALA A 431 22.95 -17.98 -7.38
C ALA A 431 21.53 -17.97 -6.79
N GLU A 432 21.20 -16.98 -5.96
CA GLU A 432 19.93 -16.89 -5.23
C GLU A 432 19.34 -15.49 -5.44
N PRO A 433 18.76 -15.22 -6.63
CA PRO A 433 18.07 -13.96 -6.88
C PRO A 433 16.84 -13.83 -5.98
N LEU A 434 16.58 -12.60 -5.53
CA LEU A 434 15.39 -12.28 -4.76
C LEU A 434 14.35 -11.64 -5.68
N ARG A 435 13.26 -12.35 -5.95
CA ARG A 435 12.13 -11.81 -6.70
C ARG A 435 11.03 -11.31 -5.75
N LEU A 436 10.56 -10.10 -5.98
CA LEU A 436 9.47 -9.46 -5.25
C LEU A 436 8.38 -9.06 -6.24
N ARG A 437 7.19 -9.62 -6.06
CA ARG A 437 6.03 -9.39 -6.91
C ARG A 437 4.89 -8.78 -6.11
N TYR A 438 4.27 -7.75 -6.68
CA TYR A 438 3.12 -7.08 -6.08
C TYR A 438 2.08 -6.74 -7.13
N GLY A 439 0.84 -6.63 -6.69
CA GLY A 439 -0.24 -6.00 -7.45
C GLY A 439 -0.62 -4.70 -6.76
N VAL A 440 -0.84 -3.63 -7.51
CA VAL A 440 -1.42 -2.39 -7.00
C VAL A 440 -2.73 -2.14 -7.71
N TRP A 441 -3.83 -2.31 -7.00
CA TRP A 441 -5.17 -2.18 -7.54
C TRP A 441 -5.74 -0.82 -7.18
N VAL A 442 -6.05 -0.01 -8.18
CA VAL A 442 -6.67 1.30 -8.02
C VAL A 442 -8.14 1.20 -8.42
N HIS A 443 -9.04 1.52 -7.50
CA HIS A 443 -10.45 1.23 -7.64
C HIS A 443 -11.33 2.39 -7.20
N GLY A 444 -12.52 2.48 -7.80
CA GLY A 444 -13.55 3.45 -7.46
C GLY A 444 -14.61 2.91 -6.52
N SER A 445 -14.30 1.91 -5.68
CA SER A 445 -15.26 1.30 -4.74
C SER A 445 -14.95 1.67 -3.29
N LEU A 446 -16.01 1.91 -2.51
CA LEU A 446 -15.97 2.16 -1.06
C LEU A 446 -16.68 1.06 -0.29
N GLU A 447 -17.08 -0.02 -0.96
CA GLU A 447 -17.76 -1.09 -0.25
C GLU A 447 -16.75 -1.76 0.66
N ASP A 448 -17.16 -2.01 1.91
CA ASP A 448 -16.38 -2.77 2.89
C ASP A 448 -16.36 -4.27 2.53
N ASP A 449 -16.39 -4.56 1.22
CA ASP A 449 -16.54 -5.89 0.70
C ASP A 449 -15.17 -6.53 0.55
N ALA A 450 -14.73 -7.14 1.66
CA ALA A 450 -13.55 -8.00 1.65
C ALA A 450 -13.62 -9.07 0.54
N ARG A 451 -14.82 -9.40 0.03
CA ARG A 451 -14.99 -10.29 -1.13
C ARG A 451 -14.50 -9.66 -2.43
N GLU A 452 -14.80 -8.39 -2.71
CA GLU A 452 -14.34 -7.71 -3.93
C GLU A 452 -12.81 -7.62 -3.91
N LEU A 453 -12.23 -7.20 -2.79
CA LEU A 453 -10.77 -7.17 -2.58
C LEU A 453 -10.13 -8.56 -2.76
N GLN A 454 -10.76 -9.59 -2.21
CA GLN A 454 -10.29 -10.97 -2.36
C GLN A 454 -10.37 -11.45 -3.81
N GLN A 455 -11.42 -11.10 -4.55
CA GLN A 455 -11.55 -11.43 -5.98
C GLN A 455 -10.52 -10.69 -6.84
N ALA A 456 -10.28 -9.40 -6.54
CA ALA A 456 -9.23 -8.62 -7.20
C ALA A 456 -7.84 -9.21 -6.91
N TYR A 457 -7.58 -9.67 -5.69
CA TYR A 457 -6.36 -10.37 -5.31
C TYR A 457 -6.16 -11.67 -6.10
N GLU A 458 -7.19 -12.51 -6.19
CA GLU A 458 -7.14 -13.77 -6.95
C GLU A 458 -6.91 -13.52 -8.45
N LEU A 459 -7.52 -12.47 -8.99
CA LEU A 459 -7.32 -12.04 -10.37
C LEU A 459 -5.88 -11.55 -10.61
N TYR A 460 -5.34 -10.77 -9.67
CA TYR A 460 -3.93 -10.37 -9.68
C TYR A 460 -2.99 -11.57 -9.73
N VAL A 461 -3.15 -12.54 -8.82
CA VAL A 461 -2.28 -13.73 -8.77
C VAL A 461 -2.35 -14.49 -10.10
N LYS A 462 -3.55 -14.62 -10.68
CA LYS A 462 -3.72 -15.25 -11.99
C LYS A 462 -2.99 -14.50 -13.11
N PHE A 463 -3.03 -13.17 -13.14
CA PHE A 463 -2.31 -12.40 -14.14
C PHE A 463 -0.79 -12.45 -13.94
N ALA A 464 -0.32 -12.34 -12.69
CA ALA A 464 1.09 -12.41 -12.36
C ALA A 464 1.72 -13.76 -12.77
N ASN A 465 1.01 -14.88 -12.54
CA ASN A 465 1.51 -16.21 -12.93
C ASN A 465 1.54 -16.42 -14.45
N ARG A 466 0.62 -15.82 -15.21
CA ARG A 466 0.63 -15.94 -16.68
C ARG A 466 1.85 -15.28 -17.33
N LEU A 467 2.46 -14.30 -16.67
CA LEU A 467 3.73 -13.71 -17.15
C LEU A 467 4.85 -14.76 -17.12
N ASP A 468 4.88 -15.62 -16.11
CA ASP A 468 5.88 -16.69 -16.01
C ASP A 468 5.72 -17.73 -17.15
N ASP A 469 4.47 -18.06 -17.51
CA ASP A 469 4.17 -19.04 -18.57
C ASP A 469 4.52 -18.50 -19.97
N ALA A 470 4.29 -17.20 -20.20
CA ALA A 470 4.66 -16.53 -21.44
C ALA A 470 6.19 -16.46 -21.63
N ASP A 471 6.93 -16.15 -20.57
CA ASP A 471 8.40 -16.06 -20.59
C ASP A 471 9.08 -17.43 -20.71
N SER A 472 8.45 -18.49 -20.19
CA SER A 472 8.96 -19.86 -20.31
C SER A 472 8.62 -20.55 -21.63
N GLY A 473 7.84 -19.91 -22.50
CA GLY A 473 7.41 -20.48 -23.78
C GLY A 473 6.45 -21.66 -23.63
N THR A 474 5.77 -21.78 -22.49
CA THR A 474 4.87 -22.90 -22.16
C THR A 474 3.38 -22.56 -22.33
N ALA A 475 3.06 -21.41 -22.92
CA ALA A 475 1.69 -21.00 -23.21
C ALA A 475 1.06 -21.88 -24.32
N GLU A 476 0.34 -22.94 -23.92
CA GLU A 476 -0.70 -23.62 -24.72
C GLU A 476 -2.09 -23.03 -24.49
#